data_AF-A0A8S9WAB2-F1
#
_entry.id   AF-A0A8S9WAB2-F1
#
_cell.length_a   1.000
_cell.length_b   1.000
_cell.length_c   1.000
_cell.angle_alpha   90.00
_cell.angle_beta   90.00
_cell.angle_gamma   90.00
#
_symmetry.space_group_name_H-M   'P 1'
#
loop_
_entity.id
_entity.type
_entity.pdbx_description
1 polymer ?
#
loop_
_entity_poly.entity_id
_entity_poly.type
_entity_poly.pdbx_seq_one_letter_code
_entity_poly.pdbx_strand_id
1 'polypeptide(L)'
;MGIETRLILISPDSDITPAQMKSRILSLISEDVAGIASADVILKETCYGALVEGEAETVRAIVREVRHMDEHGIFSKPRGFPIGDTRVCRATRKGGPRPGFHQLELEIGLLPKVREALDKIG
;
A
#
# COMPACT_ATOMS: atom_id res chain seq x y z
N MET A 1 5.62 -16.52 -11.77
CA MET A 1 5.90 -15.72 -10.56
C MET A 1 6.65 -14.49 -10.98
N GLY A 2 6.11 -13.31 -10.71
CA GLY A 2 6.68 -12.02 -11.09
C GLY A 2 6.78 -11.10 -9.88
N ILE A 3 7.63 -10.10 -9.95
CA ILE A 3 7.72 -9.07 -8.92
C ILE A 3 6.61 -8.03 -9.15
N GLU A 4 5.90 -7.68 -8.09
CA GLU A 4 4.85 -6.67 -8.10
C GLU A 4 5.14 -5.60 -7.03
N THR A 5 4.96 -4.33 -7.38
CA THR A 5 4.95 -3.23 -6.43
C THR A 5 3.51 -2.73 -6.28
N ARG A 6 2.95 -2.72 -5.07
CA ARG A 6 1.63 -2.16 -4.78
C ARG A 6 1.70 -0.97 -3.85
N LEU A 7 0.81 -0.02 -4.07
CA LEU A 7 0.47 1.01 -3.11
C LEU A 7 -0.78 0.56 -2.36
N ILE A 8 -0.65 0.38 -1.05
CA ILE A 8 -1.73 0.14 -0.11
C ILE A 8 -2.11 1.50 0.49
N LEU A 9 -3.37 1.86 0.34
CA LEU A 9 -3.94 3.15 0.70
C LEU A 9 -4.91 2.97 1.85
N ILE A 10 -4.86 3.91 2.79
CA ILE A 10 -5.82 4.01 3.88
C ILE A 10 -6.77 5.16 3.54
N SER A 11 -8.07 4.92 3.69
CA SER A 11 -9.08 5.96 3.55
C SER A 11 -8.84 7.08 4.58
N PRO A 12 -8.97 8.36 4.22
CA PRO A 12 -8.76 9.48 5.15
C PRO A 12 -9.63 9.47 6.41
N ASP A 13 -10.76 8.77 6.37
CA ASP A 13 -11.74 8.60 7.45
C ASP A 13 -11.55 7.28 8.23
N SER A 14 -10.47 6.54 7.98
CA SER A 14 -10.11 5.35 8.76
C SER A 14 -9.38 5.72 10.06
N ASP A 15 -9.61 4.96 11.11
CA ASP A 15 -8.85 5.04 12.37
C ASP A 15 -7.45 4.41 12.27
N ILE A 16 -7.15 3.70 11.17
CA ILE A 16 -5.86 3.06 10.96
C ILE A 16 -4.83 4.09 10.48
N THR A 17 -3.69 4.14 11.14
CA THR A 17 -2.57 5.00 10.73
C THR A 17 -1.59 4.26 9.82
N PRO A 18 -0.84 4.98 8.97
CA PRO A 18 0.25 4.38 8.18
C PRO A 18 1.28 3.63 9.03
N ALA A 19 1.56 4.14 10.24
CA ALA A 19 2.47 3.49 11.18
C ALA A 19 1.91 2.15 11.69
N GLN A 20 0.62 2.08 12.04
CA GLN A 20 -0.02 0.81 12.43
C GLN A 20 -0.02 -0.20 11.27
N MET A 21 -0.35 0.25 10.05
CA MET A 21 -0.29 -0.60 8.86
C MET A 21 1.13 -1.14 8.62
N LYS A 22 2.16 -0.28 8.69
CA LYS A 22 3.56 -0.71 8.55
C LYS A 22 3.92 -1.77 9.60
N SER A 23 3.61 -1.52 10.87
CA SER A 23 3.88 -2.47 11.95
C SER A 23 3.18 -3.81 11.74
N ARG A 24 1.92 -3.79 11.25
CA ARG A 24 1.20 -5.01 10.89
C ARG A 24 1.90 -5.77 9.76
N ILE A 25 2.28 -5.09 8.69
CA ILE A 25 2.98 -5.71 7.55
C ILE A 25 4.32 -6.32 8.01
N LEU A 26 5.08 -5.63 8.86
CA LEU A 26 6.33 -6.15 9.40
C LEU A 26 6.11 -7.43 10.22
N SER A 27 5.08 -7.47 11.08
CA SER A 27 4.73 -8.66 11.85
C SER A 27 4.35 -9.85 10.95
N LEU A 28 3.56 -9.61 9.90
CA LEU A 28 3.21 -10.64 8.91
C LEU A 28 4.46 -11.26 8.24
N ILE A 29 5.44 -10.43 7.91
CA ILE A 29 6.69 -10.86 7.26
C ILE A 29 7.61 -11.58 8.26
N SER A 30 7.66 -11.16 9.53
CA SER A 30 8.60 -11.71 10.52
C SER A 30 8.15 -13.03 11.15
N GLU A 31 6.84 -13.27 11.23
CA GLU A 31 6.28 -14.40 11.99
C GLU A 31 5.84 -15.58 11.10
N ASP A 32 6.11 -15.53 9.78
CA ASP A 32 5.54 -16.46 8.77
C ASP A 32 4.01 -16.61 8.95
N VAL A 33 3.36 -15.54 9.37
CA VAL A 33 1.92 -15.49 9.58
C VAL A 33 1.27 -15.53 8.21
N ALA A 34 0.30 -16.44 8.03
CA ALA A 34 -0.35 -16.73 6.76
C ALA A 34 0.55 -17.38 5.68
N GLY A 35 1.69 -17.98 6.05
CA GLY A 35 2.59 -18.66 5.11
C GLY A 35 3.32 -17.70 4.17
N ILE A 36 3.51 -16.46 4.62
CA ILE A 36 4.24 -15.42 3.91
C ILE A 36 5.73 -15.60 4.18
N ALA A 37 6.43 -16.26 3.24
CA ALA A 37 7.88 -16.40 3.32
C ALA A 37 8.56 -15.02 3.31
N SER A 38 9.47 -14.82 4.26
CA SER A 38 10.09 -13.52 4.58
C SER A 38 11.15 -13.03 3.59
N ALA A 39 11.59 -13.86 2.66
CA ALA A 39 12.66 -13.51 1.73
C ALA A 39 12.11 -12.57 0.64
N ASP A 40 12.67 -11.35 0.60
CA ASP A 40 12.57 -10.39 -0.50
C ASP A 40 11.30 -9.51 -0.58
N VAL A 41 10.69 -9.16 0.56
CA VAL A 41 9.68 -8.09 0.61
C VAL A 41 10.31 -6.75 1.02
N ILE A 42 10.14 -5.73 0.18
CA ILE A 42 10.53 -4.35 0.47
C ILE A 42 9.28 -3.57 0.89
N LEU A 43 9.36 -2.94 2.07
CA LEU A 43 8.30 -2.11 2.64
C LEU A 43 8.75 -0.66 2.77
N LYS A 44 7.90 0.27 2.33
CA LYS A 44 8.11 1.71 2.55
C LYS A 44 6.82 2.38 3.01
N GLU A 45 6.86 2.99 4.19
CA GLU A 45 5.78 3.83 4.70
C GLU A 45 5.59 5.09 3.84
N THR A 46 4.35 5.53 3.73
CA THR A 46 3.96 6.76 3.03
C THR A 46 2.95 7.53 3.88
N CYS A 47 2.70 8.80 3.55
CA CYS A 47 1.66 9.59 4.21
C CYS A 47 0.23 9.04 4.03
N TYR A 48 0.03 8.08 3.12
CA TYR A 48 -1.28 7.55 2.75
C TYR A 48 -1.46 6.06 3.08
N GLY A 49 -0.46 5.41 3.69
CA GLY A 49 -0.40 3.96 3.87
C GLY A 49 1.00 3.43 3.58
N ALA A 50 1.13 2.40 2.76
CA ALA A 50 2.42 1.74 2.50
C ALA A 50 2.63 1.34 1.04
N LEU A 51 3.88 1.35 0.61
CA LEU A 51 4.35 0.67 -0.59
C LEU A 51 4.92 -0.69 -0.20
N VAL A 52 4.50 -1.73 -0.90
CA VAL A 52 4.99 -3.10 -0.72
C VAL A 52 5.46 -3.61 -2.07
N GLU A 53 6.65 -4.19 -2.11
CA GLU A 53 7.24 -4.80 -3.30
C GLU A 53 7.79 -6.18 -2.97
N GLY A 54 7.60 -7.13 -3.87
CA GLY A 54 8.08 -8.50 -3.70
C GLY A 54 7.41 -9.43 -4.71
N GLU A 55 7.47 -10.72 -4.43
CA GLU A 55 6.73 -11.73 -5.21
C GLU A 55 5.22 -11.43 -5.19
N ALA A 56 4.57 -11.48 -6.34
CA ALA A 56 3.23 -10.94 -6.51
C ALA A 56 2.15 -11.67 -5.68
N GLU A 57 2.28 -12.97 -5.48
CA GLU A 57 1.39 -13.79 -4.67
C GLU A 57 1.58 -13.43 -3.19
N THR A 58 2.83 -13.26 -2.75
CA THR A 58 3.17 -12.74 -1.41
C THR A 58 2.60 -11.34 -1.17
N VAL A 59 2.79 -10.41 -2.09
CA VAL A 59 2.27 -9.03 -1.98
C VAL A 59 0.74 -9.03 -1.91
N ARG A 60 0.07 -9.86 -2.72
CA ARG A 60 -1.40 -10.00 -2.66
C ARG A 60 -1.88 -10.66 -1.37
N ALA A 61 -1.13 -11.59 -0.80
CA ALA A 61 -1.42 -12.16 0.51
C ALA A 61 -1.35 -11.07 1.60
N ILE A 62 -0.28 -10.27 1.63
CA ILE A 62 -0.15 -9.12 2.55
C ILE A 62 -1.35 -8.19 2.42
N VAL A 63 -1.76 -7.83 1.20
CA VAL A 63 -2.92 -6.96 0.96
C VAL A 63 -4.20 -7.54 1.55
N ARG A 64 -4.45 -8.85 1.40
CA ARG A 64 -5.62 -9.51 2.00
C ARG A 64 -5.58 -9.41 3.52
N GLU A 65 -4.43 -9.71 4.12
CA GLU A 65 -4.27 -9.71 5.58
C GLU A 65 -4.44 -8.31 6.19
N VAL A 66 -3.87 -7.27 5.58
CA VAL A 66 -4.00 -5.91 6.12
C VAL A 66 -5.40 -5.35 5.95
N ARG A 67 -6.19 -5.82 4.96
CA ARG A 67 -7.59 -5.40 4.82
C ARG A 67 -8.44 -5.76 6.03
N HIS A 68 -8.10 -6.80 6.79
CA HIS A 68 -8.80 -7.11 8.03
C HIS A 68 -8.64 -6.05 9.14
N MET A 69 -7.69 -5.10 8.99
CA MET A 69 -7.57 -3.97 9.92
C MET A 69 -8.71 -2.95 9.74
N ASP A 70 -9.22 -2.79 8.52
CA ASP A 70 -10.37 -1.95 8.17
C ASP A 70 -10.89 -2.41 6.79
N GLU A 71 -11.94 -3.24 6.81
CA GLU A 71 -12.41 -4.04 5.67
C GLU A 71 -12.74 -3.20 4.44
N HIS A 72 -13.41 -2.06 4.64
CA HIS A 72 -13.80 -1.13 3.57
C HIS A 72 -12.98 0.17 3.56
N GLY A 73 -12.08 0.37 4.53
CA GLY A 73 -11.17 1.52 4.59
C GLY A 73 -9.78 1.29 3.98
N ILE A 74 -9.42 0.05 3.62
CA ILE A 74 -8.10 -0.26 3.05
C ILE A 74 -8.18 -0.67 1.57
N PHE A 75 -7.53 0.14 0.74
CA PHE A 75 -7.51 0.01 -0.71
C PHE A 75 -6.11 -0.37 -1.20
N SER A 76 -6.00 -0.91 -2.41
CA SER A 76 -4.70 -1.11 -3.02
C SER A 76 -4.75 -1.00 -4.54
N LYS A 77 -3.62 -0.57 -5.13
CA LYS A 77 -3.43 -0.57 -6.59
C LYS A 77 -2.00 -0.95 -6.96
N PRO A 78 -1.79 -1.60 -8.12
CA PRO A 78 -0.44 -1.86 -8.62
C PRO A 78 0.26 -0.55 -9.02
N ARG A 79 1.59 -0.56 -8.97
CA ARG A 79 2.45 0.51 -9.50
C ARG A 79 3.29 -0.01 -10.66
N GLY A 80 3.53 0.86 -11.64
CA GLY A 80 4.39 0.56 -12.78
C GLY A 80 5.90 0.72 -12.54
N PHE A 81 6.31 1.18 -11.35
CA PHE A 81 7.72 1.39 -11.00
C PHE A 81 8.03 0.82 -9.61
N PRO A 82 9.20 0.18 -9.46
CA PRO A 82 9.72 -0.25 -8.17
C PRO A 82 9.84 0.87 -7.13
N ILE A 83 9.96 0.46 -5.87
CA ILE A 83 10.29 1.36 -4.77
C ILE A 83 11.70 1.90 -4.98
N GLY A 84 11.83 3.23 -5.08
CA GLY A 84 13.13 3.89 -5.22
C GLY A 84 13.67 3.95 -6.66
N ASP A 85 12.90 3.53 -7.67
CA ASP A 85 13.33 3.55 -9.07
C ASP A 85 13.82 4.95 -9.50
N THR A 86 15.05 5.01 -10.02
CA THR A 86 15.77 6.25 -10.35
C THR A 86 15.11 7.06 -11.46
N ARG A 87 14.28 6.44 -12.31
CA ARG A 87 13.54 7.13 -13.38
C ARG A 87 12.48 8.07 -12.82
N VAL A 88 11.91 7.73 -11.66
CA VAL A 88 10.80 8.47 -11.04
C VAL A 88 11.13 9.04 -9.66
N CYS A 89 12.16 8.54 -8.98
CA CYS A 89 12.52 8.95 -7.62
C CYS A 89 12.99 10.40 -7.58
N ARG A 90 12.21 11.26 -6.90
CA ARG A 90 12.50 12.69 -6.74
C ARG A 90 13.89 12.96 -6.14
N ALA A 91 14.32 12.14 -5.18
CA ALA A 91 15.61 12.30 -4.51
C ALA A 91 16.77 12.16 -5.50
N THR A 92 16.73 11.14 -6.36
CA THR A 92 17.75 10.92 -7.40
C THR A 92 17.72 11.98 -8.51
N ARG A 93 16.56 12.61 -8.72
CA ARG A 93 16.35 13.67 -9.70
C ARG A 93 16.57 15.08 -9.14
N LYS A 94 17.32 15.22 -8.04
CA LYS A 94 17.68 16.50 -7.40
C LYS A 94 16.49 17.43 -7.10
N GLY A 95 15.31 16.87 -6.79
CA GLY A 95 14.15 17.65 -6.36
C GLY A 95 13.09 17.97 -7.41
N GLY A 96 13.03 17.22 -8.52
CA GLY A 96 12.02 17.38 -9.58
C GLY A 96 10.54 17.21 -9.18
N PRO A 97 9.61 17.39 -10.15
CA PRO A 97 8.17 17.22 -9.94
C PRO A 97 7.84 15.81 -9.43
N ARG A 98 6.71 15.65 -8.73
CA ARG A 98 6.18 14.36 -8.27
C ARG A 98 5.08 13.88 -9.25
N PRO A 99 5.41 13.09 -10.29
CA PRO A 99 4.44 12.72 -11.29
C PRO A 99 3.32 11.90 -10.66
N GLY A 100 2.07 12.24 -10.97
CA GLY A 100 0.88 11.58 -10.42
C GLY A 100 0.52 11.95 -8.98
N PHE A 101 1.24 12.87 -8.32
CA PHE A 101 0.94 13.24 -6.93
C PHE A 101 -0.45 13.88 -6.77
N HIS A 102 -0.78 14.89 -7.58
CA HIS A 102 -2.11 15.53 -7.51
C HIS A 102 -3.25 14.58 -7.89
N GLN A 103 -3.00 13.66 -8.84
CA GLN A 103 -3.98 12.62 -9.15
C GLN A 103 -4.19 11.70 -7.95
N LEU A 104 -3.11 11.30 -7.27
CA LEU A 104 -3.20 10.48 -6.07
C LEU A 104 -3.95 11.20 -4.94
N GLU A 105 -3.70 12.50 -4.74
CA GLU A 105 -4.44 13.32 -3.77
C GLU A 105 -5.95 13.32 -4.05
N LEU A 106 -6.35 13.49 -5.31
CA LEU A 106 -7.75 13.44 -5.73
C LEU A 106 -8.37 12.05 -5.52
N GLU A 107 -7.67 10.99 -5.92
CA GLU A 107 -8.14 9.61 -5.73
C GLU A 107 -8.35 9.29 -4.24
N ILE A 108 -7.43 9.71 -3.38
CA ILE A 108 -7.51 9.50 -1.93
C ILE A 108 -8.70 10.26 -1.33
N GLY A 109 -8.94 11.49 -1.77
CA GLY A 109 -10.09 12.28 -1.34
C GLY A 109 -11.45 11.66 -1.69
N LEU A 110 -11.50 10.72 -2.66
CA LEU A 110 -12.72 10.01 -3.03
C LEU A 110 -12.95 8.73 -2.21
N LEU A 111 -11.93 8.18 -1.55
CA LEU A 111 -12.02 6.91 -0.83
C LEU A 111 -13.12 6.86 0.24
N PRO A 112 -13.41 7.93 1.01
CA PRO A 112 -14.50 7.90 2.00
C PRO A 112 -15.87 7.61 1.35
N LYS A 113 -16.12 8.13 0.15
CA LYS A 113 -17.37 7.86 -0.59
C LYS A 113 -17.40 6.43 -1.13
N VAL A 114 -16.25 5.90 -1.54
CA VAL A 114 -16.15 4.49 -1.98
C VAL A 114 -16.41 3.57 -0.81
N ARG A 115 -15.82 3.83 0.36
CA ARG A 115 -16.07 3.12 1.62
C ARG A 115 -17.55 3.12 1.97
N GLU A 116 -18.19 4.29 2.00
CA GLU A 116 -19.62 4.42 2.29
C GLU A 116 -20.49 3.58 1.35
N ALA A 117 -20.13 3.50 0.07
CA ALA A 117 -20.84 2.68 -0.90
C ALA A 117 -20.62 1.17 -0.66
N LEU A 118 -19.39 0.76 -0.30
CA LEU A 118 -19.07 -0.63 0.05
C LEU A 118 -19.80 -1.08 1.31
N ASP A 119 -19.84 -0.24 2.34
CA ASP A 119 -20.56 -0.50 3.61
C ASP A 119 -22.07 -0.73 3.40
N LYS A 120 -22.65 -0.21 2.31
CA LYS A 120 -24.09 -0.38 1.99
C LYS A 120 -24.40 -1.64 1.21
N ILE A 121 -23.40 -2.27 0.58
CA ILE A 121 -23.59 -3.47 -0.26
C ILE A 121 -23.01 -4.74 0.37
N GLY A 122 -22.19 -4.61 1.42
CA GLY A 122 -21.76 -5.70 2.30
C GLY A 122 -22.81 -6.03 3.34
#